data_AF-X1DNA8-F1
#
_entry.id   AF-X1DNA8-F1
#
_cell.length_a   1.000
_cell.length_b   1.000
_cell.length_c   1.000
_cell.angle_alpha   90.00
_cell.angle_beta   90.00
_cell.angle_gamma   90.00
#
_symmetry.space_group_name_H-M   'P 1'
#
loop_
_entity.id
_entity.type
_entity.pdbx_description
1 polymer ?
#
loop_
_entity_poly.entity_id
_entity_poly.type
_entity_poly.pdbx_seq_one_letter_code
_entity_poly.pdbx_strand_id
1 'polypeptide(L)' 'KSLDIVPANPSKYWLVKKYGQKPIYSGSEKNIAKFLKNNL' A
#
# COMPACT_ATOMS: atom_id res chain seq x y z
N LYS A 1 -13.87 -20.07 -21.20
CA LYS A 1 -12.61 -19.43 -20.74
C LYS A 1 -12.82 -19.05 -19.28
N SER A 2 -12.10 -19.71 -18.37
CA SER A 2 -12.09 -19.33 -16.95
C SER A 2 -11.45 -17.94 -16.84
N LEU A 3 -12.11 -17.00 -16.16
CA LEU A 3 -11.48 -15.75 -15.75
C LEU A 3 -10.56 -16.09 -14.59
N ASP A 4 -9.25 -16.08 -14.82
CA ASP A 4 -8.26 -16.22 -13.77
C ASP A 4 -8.32 -14.97 -12.88
N ILE A 5 -9.18 -15.01 -11.87
CA ILE A 5 -9.27 -13.97 -10.84
C ILE A 5 -8.03 -14.14 -9.95
N VAL A 6 -6.96 -13.45 -10.31
CA VAL A 6 -5.77 -13.36 -9.47
C VAL A 6 -6.09 -12.46 -8.28
N PRO A 7 -5.99 -12.94 -7.03
CA PRO A 7 -6.18 -12.08 -5.88
C PRO A 7 -5.17 -10.94 -5.92
N ALA A 8 -5.63 -9.71 -5.69
CA ALA A 8 -4.75 -8.55 -5.67
C ALA A 8 -3.67 -8.76 -4.60
N ASN A 9 -2.41 -8.84 -5.04
CA ASN A 9 -1.28 -8.94 -4.13
C ASN A 9 -1.22 -7.66 -3.28
N PRO A 10 -1.22 -7.76 -1.94
CA PRO A 10 -1.18 -6.59 -1.09
C PRO A 10 0.09 -5.79 -1.35
N SER A 11 -0.07 -4.49 -1.54
CA SER A 11 1.02 -3.53 -1.70
C SER A 11 1.65 -3.23 -0.34
N LYS A 12 2.99 -3.28 -0.26
CA LYS A 12 3.72 -2.83 0.93
C LYS A 12 3.85 -1.31 0.89
N TYR A 13 3.68 -0.65 2.02
CA TYR A 13 3.86 0.79 2.16
C TYR A 13 4.68 1.15 3.40
N TRP A 14 5.32 2.31 3.34
CA TRP A 14 6.10 2.88 4.44
C TRP A 14 5.73 4.36 4.62
N LEU A 15 5.35 4.72 5.84
CA LEU A 15 5.14 6.12 6.22
C LEU A 15 6.48 6.70 6.67
N VAL A 16 6.92 7.79 6.03
CA VAL A 16 8.16 8.48 6.35
C VAL A 16 7.87 9.90 6.83
N LYS A 17 8.57 10.39 7.87
CA LYS A 17 8.58 11.82 8.23
C LYS A 17 9.77 12.51 7.54
N LYS A 18 9.65 13.85 7.36
CA LYS A 18 10.64 14.80 6.80
C LYS A 18 11.95 14.18 6.27
N TYR A 19 12.16 14.30 4.96
CA TYR A 19 13.38 13.90 4.24
C TYR A 19 13.71 12.40 4.19
N GLY A 20 12.75 11.51 4.49
CA GLY A 20 12.84 10.10 4.09
C GLY A 20 13.91 9.26 4.79
N GLN A 21 14.52 9.76 5.86
CA GLN A 21 15.68 9.12 6.50
C GLN A 21 15.34 7.79 7.20
N LYS A 22 14.10 7.61 7.69
CA LYS A 22 13.63 6.35 8.28
C LYS A 22 12.11 6.25 8.25
N PRO A 23 11.53 5.08 7.91
CA PRO A 23 10.10 4.85 8.04
C PRO A 23 9.70 4.83 9.53
N ILE A 24 8.65 5.58 9.85
CA ILE A 24 8.04 5.60 11.19
C ILE A 24 6.98 4.50 11.35
N TYR A 25 6.44 4.01 10.23
CA TYR A 25 5.48 2.93 10.19
C TYR A 25 5.56 2.20 8.85
N SER A 26 5.26 0.90 8.85
CA SER A 26 5.14 0.10 7.64
C SER A 26 3.96 -0.85 7.74
N GLY A 27 3.37 -1.18 6.59
CA GLY A 27 2.22 -2.06 6.52
C GLY A 27 2.04 -2.66 5.13
N SER A 28 1.01 -3.50 5.01
CA SER A 28 0.53 -4.05 3.74
C SER A 28 -0.93 -3.68 3.54
N GLU A 29 -1.29 -3.28 2.33
CA GLU A 29 -2.64 -2.87 1.98
C GLU A 29 -3.09 -3.53 0.67
N LYS A 30 -4.31 -4.08 0.66
CA LYS A 30 -4.89 -4.74 -0.52
C LYS A 30 -5.36 -3.73 -1.56
N ASN A 31 -5.74 -2.52 -1.14
CA ASN A 31 -6.15 -1.43 -2.03
C ASN A 31 -5.37 -0.14 -1.73
N ILE A 32 -4.15 -0.06 -2.26
CA ILE A 32 -3.25 1.08 -2.04
C ILE A 32 -3.84 2.40 -2.55
N ALA A 33 -4.60 2.39 -3.65
CA ALA A 33 -5.20 3.60 -4.22
C ALA A 33 -6.23 4.22 -3.27
N LYS A 34 -7.12 3.40 -2.69
CA LYS A 34 -8.09 3.87 -1.68
C LYS A 34 -7.39 4.32 -0.41
N PHE A 35 -6.37 3.59 0.03
CA PHE A 35 -5.61 3.91 1.22
C PHE A 35 -4.89 5.26 1.11
N LEU A 36 -4.20 5.52 0.00
CA LEU A 36 -3.51 6.80 -0.22
C LEU A 36 -4.51 7.96 -0.28
N LYS A 37 -5.65 7.80 -0.97
CA LYS A 37 -6.70 8.84 -1.02
C LYS A 37 -7.26 9.23 0.34
N ASN A 38 -7.33 8.28 1.28
CA ASN A 38 -7.91 8.53 2.60
C ASN A 38 -6.90 9.10 3.63
N ASN A 39 -5.59 8.99 3.37
CA ASN A 39 -4.54 9.29 4.34
C ASN A 39 -3.55 10.37 3.87
N LEU A 40 -3.66 10.85 2.63
CA LEU A 40 -2.93 11.98 2.05
C LEU A 40 -3.90 13.09 1.69
#